data_AF-A0A3D2JW84-F1
#
_entry.id   AF-A0A3D2JW84-F1
#
_cell.length_a   1.000
_cell.length_b   1.000
_cell.length_c   1.000
_cell.angle_alpha   90.00
_cell.angle_beta   90.00
_cell.angle_gamma   90.00
#
_symmetry.space_group_name_H-M   'P 1'
#
loop_
_entity.id
_entity.type
_entity.pdbx_description
1 polymer ?
#
loop_
_entity_poly.entity_id
_entity_poly.type
_entity_poly.pdbx_seq_one_letter_code
_entity_poly.pdbx_strand_id
1 'polypeptide(L)'
;MLNKLQIPRALQVVLLTLLLTLCGQARAEILVQKTPDEGLQPRLVQAADGGIHLLYFKKRLNRPAAREGNLYYREYLIDEKRFGPAIKVSSQAFNLQTVAISRAAMAISEDGRLHVMWYLAREAEYFYARSNSDRSTFEPQQSMVEEFREGIDAGGDIAAFGSQVAIVWGAGELTQEAERTMFARFSHDSGSSFGEELRVSDPALGACACCSLAAEYLNEDTLVVAYRSAIDGIGRHMQILTLNGV
;
A
#
# COMPACT_ATOMS: atom_id res chain seq x y z
N MET A 1 -26.21 13.36 54.32
CA MET A 1 -27.16 12.41 53.70
C MET A 1 -27.52 12.93 52.32
N LEU A 2 -26.86 12.45 51.26
CA LEU A 2 -27.23 12.82 49.89
C LEU A 2 -28.46 12.01 49.46
N ASN A 3 -29.55 12.72 49.17
CA ASN A 3 -30.78 12.16 48.63
C ASN A 3 -30.49 11.56 47.25
N LYS A 4 -30.63 10.25 47.11
CA LYS A 4 -30.62 9.59 45.80
C LYS A 4 -31.90 9.98 45.07
N LEU A 5 -31.79 10.88 44.09
CA LEU A 5 -32.89 11.18 43.17
C LEU A 5 -33.26 9.89 42.42
N GLN A 6 -34.40 9.29 42.76
CA GLN A 6 -34.93 8.14 42.02
C GLN A 6 -35.56 8.64 40.72
N ILE A 7 -34.82 8.47 39.62
CA ILE A 7 -35.36 8.71 38.28
C ILE A 7 -36.40 7.62 38.00
N PRO A 8 -37.67 7.97 37.68
CA PRO A 8 -38.69 6.96 37.42
C PRO A 8 -38.33 6.14 36.18
N ARG A 9 -38.56 4.83 36.23
CA ARG A 9 -38.22 3.88 35.13
C ARG A 9 -38.75 4.32 33.78
N ALA A 10 -39.93 4.93 33.74
CA ALA A 10 -40.50 5.48 32.51
C ALA A 10 -39.64 6.60 31.90
N LEU A 11 -39.06 7.48 32.73
CA LEU A 11 -38.17 8.56 32.28
C LEU A 11 -36.80 8.02 31.86
N GLN A 12 -36.29 6.97 32.50
CA GLN A 12 -35.08 6.26 32.07
C GLN A 12 -35.26 5.60 30.69
N VAL A 13 -36.39 4.94 30.47
CA VAL A 13 -36.72 4.30 29.18
C VAL A 13 -36.86 5.36 28.09
N VAL A 14 -37.56 6.47 28.36
CA VAL A 14 -37.70 7.58 27.42
C VAL A 14 -36.34 8.20 27.07
N LEU A 15 -35.49 8.49 28.05
CA LEU A 15 -34.14 9.01 27.80
C LEU A 15 -33.29 8.03 26.97
N LEU A 16 -33.38 6.73 27.26
CA LEU A 16 -32.63 5.70 26.54
C LEU A 16 -33.11 5.58 25.09
N THR A 17 -34.42 5.60 24.84
CA THR A 17 -34.97 5.63 23.47
C THR A 17 -34.60 6.92 22.74
N LEU A 18 -34.59 8.07 23.43
CA LEU A 18 -34.18 9.33 22.84
C LEU A 18 -32.68 9.28 22.46
N LEU A 19 -31.81 8.79 23.35
CA LEU A 19 -30.39 8.55 23.06
C LEU A 19 -30.19 7.58 21.89
N LEU A 20 -30.95 6.49 21.82
CA LEU A 20 -30.89 5.51 20.73
C LEU A 20 -31.36 6.09 19.38
N THR A 21 -32.31 7.04 19.39
CA THR A 21 -32.73 7.77 18.18
C THR A 21 -31.79 8.92 17.80
N LEU A 22 -31.07 9.49 18.78
CA LEU A 22 -30.05 10.53 18.60
C LEU A 22 -28.68 9.96 18.18
N CYS A 23 -28.44 8.66 18.34
CA CYS A 23 -27.49 7.90 17.53
C CYS A 23 -28.02 7.81 16.09
N GLY A 24 -28.16 8.98 15.48
CA GLY A 24 -28.61 9.16 14.11
C GLY A 24 -27.76 8.31 13.19
N GLN A 25 -28.42 7.78 12.16
CA GLN A 25 -27.76 7.08 11.08
C GLN A 25 -26.66 7.97 10.51
N ALA A 26 -25.41 7.73 10.90
CA ALA A 26 -24.25 8.26 10.20
C ALA A 26 -24.27 7.62 8.82
N ARG A 27 -24.93 8.30 7.88
CA ARG A 27 -24.95 7.87 6.49
C ARG A 27 -23.57 8.21 5.96
N ALA A 28 -22.74 7.18 5.71
CA ALA A 28 -21.46 7.37 5.05
C ALA A 28 -21.68 8.16 3.75
N GLU A 29 -21.06 9.33 3.65
CA GLU A 29 -21.07 10.12 2.42
C GLU A 29 -20.21 9.39 1.38
N ILE A 30 -20.82 8.97 0.27
CA ILE A 30 -20.09 8.35 -0.83
C ILE A 30 -19.71 9.47 -1.81
N LEU A 31 -18.43 9.82 -1.84
CA LEU A 31 -17.91 10.77 -2.82
C LEU A 31 -17.30 10.02 -4.01
N VAL A 32 -17.88 10.23 -5.19
CA VAL A 32 -17.31 9.74 -6.45
C VAL A 32 -16.66 10.92 -7.17
N GLN A 33 -15.35 10.84 -7.38
CA GLN A 33 -14.59 11.86 -8.10
C GLN A 33 -13.63 11.20 -9.09
N LYS A 34 -13.31 11.91 -10.18
CA LYS A 34 -12.24 11.50 -11.09
C LYS A 34 -10.88 11.64 -10.39
N THR A 35 -9.94 10.76 -10.73
CA THR A 35 -8.54 10.97 -10.35
C THR A 35 -8.07 12.35 -10.86
N PRO A 36 -7.47 13.19 -10.01
CA PRO A 36 -6.85 14.44 -10.45
C PRO A 36 -5.92 14.25 -11.64
N ASP A 37 -5.78 15.28 -12.47
CA ASP A 37 -4.89 15.30 -13.65
C ASP A 37 -5.15 14.20 -14.71
N GLU A 38 -6.36 13.63 -14.76
CA GLU A 38 -6.64 12.43 -15.57
C GLU A 38 -5.69 11.27 -15.23
N GLY A 39 -5.32 11.20 -13.95
CA GLY A 39 -4.37 10.25 -13.40
C GLY A 39 -4.77 8.80 -13.62
N LEU A 40 -3.76 7.98 -13.90
CA LEU A 40 -3.89 6.55 -14.21
C LEU A 40 -3.44 5.72 -13.01
N GLN A 41 -3.97 4.50 -12.90
CA GLN A 41 -3.63 3.54 -11.83
C GLN A 41 -3.69 4.15 -10.41
N PRO A 42 -4.80 4.81 -10.01
CA PRO A 42 -4.90 5.41 -8.69
C PRO A 42 -4.86 4.34 -7.60
N ARG A 43 -4.22 4.68 -6.49
CA ARG A 43 -4.21 3.93 -5.22
C ARG A 43 -4.51 4.90 -4.08
N LEU A 44 -5.36 4.46 -3.17
CA LEU A 44 -5.69 5.21 -1.97
C LEU A 44 -5.23 4.40 -0.76
N VAL A 45 -4.64 5.08 0.22
CA VAL A 45 -4.41 4.54 1.56
C VAL A 45 -4.95 5.53 2.58
N GLN A 46 -5.33 5.01 3.74
CA GLN A 46 -5.72 5.82 4.88
C GLN A 46 -4.58 5.78 5.91
N ALA A 47 -4.13 6.93 6.37
CA ALA A 47 -3.18 7.03 7.47
C ALA A 47 -3.89 6.76 8.81
N ALA A 48 -3.09 6.49 9.86
CA ALA A 48 -3.62 6.19 11.20
C ALA A 48 -4.46 7.33 11.80
N ASP A 49 -4.19 8.58 11.41
CA ASP A 49 -4.96 9.77 11.81
C ASP A 49 -6.29 9.94 11.02
N GLY A 50 -6.57 9.02 10.09
CA GLY A 50 -7.74 9.04 9.22
C GLY A 50 -7.54 9.80 7.91
N GLY A 51 -6.37 10.43 7.70
CA GLY A 51 -6.00 11.13 6.47
C GLY A 51 -6.06 10.21 5.25
N ILE A 52 -6.52 10.72 4.10
CA ILE A 52 -6.65 9.94 2.87
C ILE A 52 -5.59 10.41 1.88
N HIS A 53 -4.84 9.45 1.35
CA HIS A 53 -3.64 9.69 0.55
C HIS A 53 -3.78 9.01 -0.81
N LEU A 54 -3.56 9.76 -1.88
CA LEU A 54 -3.68 9.29 -3.26
C LEU A 54 -2.29 9.21 -3.91
N LEU A 55 -1.97 8.05 -4.46
CA LEU A 55 -0.88 7.83 -5.39
C LEU A 55 -1.44 7.56 -6.78
N TYR A 56 -0.86 8.16 -7.81
CA TYR A 56 -1.31 7.98 -9.18
C TYR A 56 -0.18 8.27 -10.18
N PHE A 57 -0.31 7.71 -11.39
CA PHE A 57 0.57 8.03 -12.49
C PHE A 57 -0.01 9.16 -13.34
N LYS A 58 0.81 10.15 -13.70
CA LYS A 58 0.43 11.24 -14.61
C LYS A 58 1.34 11.23 -15.83
N LYS A 59 0.73 11.14 -17.01
CA LYS A 59 1.43 11.25 -18.30
C LYS A 59 2.03 12.65 -18.46
N ARG A 60 3.21 12.74 -19.08
CA ARG A 60 3.85 14.02 -19.43
C ARG A 60 3.09 14.76 -20.53
N LEU A 61 2.55 14.01 -21.50
CA LEU A 61 1.77 14.55 -22.62
C LEU A 61 0.33 14.06 -22.54
N ASN A 62 -0.63 14.98 -22.65
CA ASN A 62 -2.04 14.63 -22.66
C ASN A 62 -2.51 14.19 -24.06
N ARG A 63 -2.05 13.00 -24.49
CA ARG A 63 -2.51 12.33 -25.71
C ARG A 63 -2.69 10.82 -25.47
N PRO A 64 -3.60 10.12 -26.19
CA PRO A 64 -3.89 8.71 -25.94
C PRO A 64 -2.67 7.78 -26.08
N ALA A 65 -1.81 8.05 -27.06
CA ALA A 65 -0.62 7.23 -27.33
C ALA A 65 0.57 7.49 -26.39
N ALA A 66 0.54 8.57 -25.58
CA ALA A 66 1.62 8.85 -24.65
C ALA A 66 1.60 7.85 -23.49
N ARG A 67 2.77 7.27 -23.21
CA ARG A 67 2.97 6.34 -22.09
C ARG A 67 3.90 6.89 -21.03
N GLU A 68 4.79 7.80 -21.41
CA GLU A 68 5.78 8.38 -20.50
C GLU A 68 5.15 9.38 -19.52
N GLY A 69 5.58 9.33 -18.27
CA GLY A 69 5.07 10.15 -17.18
C GLY A 69 5.82 9.91 -15.87
N ASN A 70 5.24 10.34 -14.75
CA ASN A 70 5.81 10.17 -13.41
C ASN A 70 4.72 9.76 -12.42
N LEU A 71 5.13 9.24 -11.27
CA LEU A 71 4.26 9.04 -10.11
C LEU A 71 4.09 10.35 -9.34
N TYR A 72 2.87 10.56 -8.83
CA TYR A 72 2.49 11.71 -8.03
C TYR A 72 1.66 11.29 -6.83
N TYR A 73 1.86 12.01 -5.74
CA TYR A 73 1.14 11.91 -4.49
C TYR A 73 0.26 13.15 -4.28
N ARG A 74 -0.93 12.96 -3.67
CA ARG A 74 -1.80 14.03 -3.16
C ARG A 74 -2.48 13.60 -1.87
N GLU A 75 -2.57 14.52 -0.91
CA GLU A 75 -3.45 14.38 0.25
C GLU A 75 -4.87 14.80 -0.10
N TYR A 76 -5.87 14.12 0.46
CA TYR A 76 -7.26 14.56 0.40
C TYR A 76 -7.55 15.52 1.56
N LEU A 77 -7.91 16.74 1.23
CA LEU A 77 -8.25 17.79 2.19
C LEU A 77 -9.73 17.63 2.56
N ILE A 78 -10.00 16.99 3.70
CA ILE A 78 -11.35 16.62 4.14
C ILE A 78 -12.27 17.85 4.22
N ASP A 79 -11.82 18.93 4.85
CA ASP A 79 -12.60 20.16 5.03
C ASP A 79 -12.94 20.86 3.70
N GLU A 80 -12.06 20.71 2.71
CA GLU A 80 -12.22 21.30 1.38
C GLU A 80 -12.89 20.35 0.37
N LYS A 81 -13.13 19.11 0.78
CA LYS A 81 -13.68 18.02 -0.04
C LYS A 81 -12.95 17.80 -1.37
N ARG A 82 -11.63 18.00 -1.42
CA ARG A 82 -10.82 17.91 -2.65
C ARG A 82 -9.41 17.41 -2.39
N PHE A 83 -8.74 16.92 -3.42
CA PHE A 83 -7.30 16.66 -3.32
C PHE A 83 -6.48 17.96 -3.34
N GLY A 84 -5.45 17.99 -2.50
CA GLY A 84 -4.45 19.05 -2.42
C GLY A 84 -3.48 19.08 -3.61
N PRO A 85 -2.41 19.89 -3.55
CA PRO A 85 -1.39 19.99 -4.59
C PRO A 85 -0.69 18.65 -4.90
N ALA A 86 -0.26 18.47 -6.14
CA ALA A 86 0.50 17.28 -6.55
C ALA A 86 1.97 17.37 -6.13
N ILE A 87 2.47 16.32 -5.49
CA ILE A 87 3.88 16.14 -5.14
C ILE A 87 4.46 15.03 -6.01
N LYS A 88 5.57 15.29 -6.70
CA LYS A 88 6.21 14.32 -7.59
C LYS A 88 6.95 13.26 -6.75
N VAL A 89 6.71 11.99 -7.06
CA VAL A 89 7.26 10.82 -6.33
C VAL A 89 8.46 10.22 -7.04
N SER A 90 8.29 9.79 -8.30
CA SER A 90 9.39 9.17 -9.06
C SER A 90 10.39 10.25 -9.50
N SER A 91 11.69 10.09 -9.25
CA SER A 91 12.68 11.10 -9.66
C SER A 91 12.85 11.14 -11.19
N GLN A 92 12.71 9.98 -11.84
CA GLN A 92 12.79 9.83 -13.30
C GLN A 92 11.42 9.56 -13.91
N ALA A 93 11.27 9.96 -15.18
CA ALA A 93 10.09 9.64 -15.96
C ALA A 93 10.20 8.21 -16.50
N PHE A 94 9.08 7.51 -16.59
CA PHE A 94 9.03 6.16 -17.11
C PHE A 94 7.75 5.93 -17.92
N ASN A 95 7.76 4.88 -18.74
CA ASN A 95 6.58 4.47 -19.49
C ASN A 95 5.62 3.68 -18.61
N LEU A 96 4.37 4.12 -18.54
CA LEU A 96 3.29 3.43 -17.87
C LEU A 96 3.15 1.99 -18.41
N GLN A 97 3.19 1.04 -17.49
CA GLN A 97 2.83 -0.35 -17.75
C GLN A 97 1.30 -0.48 -17.69
N THR A 98 0.68 -0.91 -18.79
CA THR A 98 -0.80 -0.93 -18.89
C THR A 98 -1.44 -2.22 -18.40
N VAL A 99 -0.65 -3.19 -17.93
CA VAL A 99 -1.20 -4.38 -17.29
C VAL A 99 -1.75 -4.00 -15.91
N ALA A 100 -2.93 -4.53 -15.56
CA ALA A 100 -3.71 -4.07 -14.40
C ALA A 100 -2.98 -4.21 -13.06
N ILE A 101 -2.02 -5.13 -12.99
CA ILE A 101 -1.22 -5.46 -11.81
C ILE A 101 -0.02 -4.54 -11.60
N SER A 102 0.46 -3.81 -12.62
CA SER A 102 1.64 -2.93 -12.52
C SER A 102 1.35 -1.59 -11.84
N ARG A 103 0.56 -1.63 -10.77
CA ARG A 103 0.25 -0.46 -9.96
C ARG A 103 1.38 -0.26 -8.95
N ALA A 104 1.73 0.98 -8.70
CA ALA A 104 2.62 1.33 -7.59
C ALA A 104 1.90 1.03 -6.25
N ALA A 105 2.67 0.66 -5.23
CA ALA A 105 2.19 0.43 -3.87
C ALA A 105 2.71 1.53 -2.95
N MET A 106 1.98 1.79 -1.85
CA MET A 106 2.41 2.75 -0.83
C MET A 106 1.97 2.36 0.57
N ALA A 107 2.78 2.77 1.56
CA ALA A 107 2.50 2.67 2.98
C ALA A 107 2.92 3.96 3.69
N ILE A 108 2.34 4.23 4.86
CA ILE A 108 2.65 5.42 5.67
C ILE A 108 3.14 4.95 7.03
N SER A 109 4.33 5.38 7.41
CA SER A 109 4.89 5.17 8.75
C SER A 109 4.35 6.22 9.74
N GLU A 110 4.47 5.92 11.03
CA GLU A 110 3.96 6.81 12.09
C GLU A 110 4.69 8.16 12.17
N ASP A 111 5.92 8.24 11.65
CA ASP A 111 6.67 9.49 11.50
C ASP A 111 6.16 10.38 10.34
N GLY A 112 5.06 9.98 9.71
CA GLY A 112 4.34 10.71 8.67
C GLY A 112 4.88 10.50 7.26
N ARG A 113 5.96 9.73 7.07
CA ARG A 113 6.55 9.52 5.75
C ARG A 113 5.70 8.59 4.90
N LEU A 114 5.63 8.91 3.61
CA LEU A 114 5.08 8.01 2.60
C LEU A 114 6.22 7.20 1.99
N HIS A 115 6.04 5.89 1.98
CA HIS A 115 6.90 4.91 1.33
C HIS A 115 6.21 4.45 0.06
N VAL A 116 6.89 4.52 -1.09
CA VAL A 116 6.31 4.16 -2.38
C VAL A 116 7.22 3.21 -3.11
N MET A 117 6.66 2.13 -3.65
CA MET A 117 7.36 1.21 -4.54
C MET A 117 6.63 1.01 -5.87
N TRP A 118 7.37 0.72 -6.93
CA TRP A 118 6.80 0.40 -8.24
C TRP A 118 7.74 -0.44 -9.08
N TYR A 119 7.17 -1.27 -9.95
CA TYR A 119 7.90 -2.13 -10.86
C TYR A 119 8.05 -1.50 -12.25
N LEU A 120 9.24 -1.62 -12.85
CA LEU A 120 9.45 -1.33 -14.26
C LEU A 120 9.94 -2.58 -15.02
N ALA A 121 9.11 -3.04 -15.97
CA ALA A 121 9.32 -4.30 -16.67
C ALA A 121 10.52 -4.33 -17.61
N ARG A 122 10.88 -3.19 -18.22
CA ARG A 122 12.00 -3.15 -19.17
C ARG A 122 13.34 -3.28 -18.46
N GLU A 123 13.39 -2.81 -17.23
CA GLU A 123 14.54 -2.79 -16.35
C GLU A 123 14.61 -4.04 -15.47
N ALA A 124 13.52 -4.84 -15.42
CA ALA A 124 13.33 -5.92 -14.46
C ALA A 124 13.75 -5.46 -13.05
N GLU A 125 13.13 -4.35 -12.60
CA GLU A 125 13.50 -3.67 -11.37
C GLU A 125 12.29 -3.17 -10.57
N TYR A 126 12.39 -3.25 -9.25
CA TYR A 126 11.55 -2.51 -8.33
C TYR A 126 12.27 -1.24 -7.88
N PHE A 127 11.59 -0.11 -8.01
CA PHE A 127 12.06 1.15 -7.47
C PHE A 127 11.32 1.48 -6.20
N TYR A 128 12.03 2.18 -5.31
CA TYR A 128 11.51 2.70 -4.06
C TYR A 128 11.86 4.17 -3.91
N ALA A 129 10.95 4.95 -3.33
CA ALA A 129 11.23 6.30 -2.84
C ALA A 129 10.43 6.57 -1.56
N ARG A 130 11.00 7.39 -0.67
CA ARG A 130 10.30 7.89 0.52
C ARG A 130 10.20 9.41 0.54
N SER A 131 9.19 9.91 1.22
CA SER A 131 9.03 11.34 1.47
C SER A 131 9.78 11.82 2.72
N ASN A 132 9.86 13.14 2.88
CA ASN A 132 9.99 13.75 4.20
C ASN A 132 8.69 13.61 5.01
N SER A 133 8.74 13.85 6.33
CA SER A 133 7.62 13.62 7.26
C SER A 133 6.37 14.45 6.97
N ASP A 134 6.50 15.64 6.37
CA ASP A 134 5.36 16.46 5.93
C ASP A 134 4.85 16.13 4.52
N ARG A 135 5.46 15.13 3.87
CA ARG A 135 5.16 14.63 2.52
C ARG A 135 5.21 15.72 1.43
N SER A 136 5.98 16.78 1.64
CA SER A 136 6.16 17.86 0.65
C SER A 136 7.19 17.54 -0.44
N THR A 137 8.11 16.60 -0.20
CA THR A 137 9.15 16.19 -1.16
C THR A 137 9.48 14.70 -1.04
N PHE A 138 10.05 14.12 -2.10
CA PHE A 138 10.56 12.75 -2.12
C PHE A 138 12.07 12.71 -2.36
N GLU A 139 12.73 11.77 -1.72
CA GLU A 139 14.13 11.41 -2.02
C GLU A 139 14.24 10.80 -3.43
N PRO A 140 15.43 10.81 -4.06
CA PRO A 140 15.65 10.12 -5.33
C PRO A 140 15.30 8.63 -5.24
N GLN A 141 14.69 8.10 -6.31
CA GLN A 141 14.33 6.68 -6.36
C GLN A 141 15.56 5.76 -6.29
N GLN A 142 15.44 4.65 -5.58
CA GLN A 142 16.47 3.64 -5.37
C GLN A 142 16.03 2.32 -6.01
N SER A 143 16.97 1.55 -6.57
CA SER A 143 16.75 0.18 -7.07
C SER A 143 16.76 -0.78 -5.87
N MET A 144 15.77 -1.68 -5.82
CA MET A 144 15.54 -2.53 -4.65
C MET A 144 15.94 -3.98 -4.87
N VAL A 145 16.08 -4.43 -6.12
CA VAL A 145 16.48 -5.80 -6.42
C VAL A 145 17.95 -5.84 -6.80
N GLU A 146 18.70 -6.78 -6.26
CA GLU A 146 20.13 -7.00 -6.42
C GLU A 146 20.38 -8.46 -6.81
N GLU A 147 19.85 -9.42 -6.05
CA GLU A 147 20.12 -10.86 -6.22
C GLU A 147 19.00 -11.58 -6.99
N PHE A 148 17.75 -11.44 -6.55
CA PHE A 148 16.62 -12.23 -7.06
C PHE A 148 15.84 -11.49 -8.16
N ARG A 149 16.53 -11.18 -9.26
CA ARG A 149 15.96 -10.46 -10.43
C ARG A 149 15.17 -11.34 -11.40
N GLU A 150 15.47 -12.63 -11.43
CA GLU A 150 14.89 -13.53 -12.42
C GLU A 150 13.37 -13.65 -12.23
N GLY A 151 12.64 -13.39 -13.30
CA GLY A 151 11.19 -13.52 -13.34
C GLY A 151 10.43 -12.62 -12.36
N ILE A 152 11.03 -11.55 -11.82
CA ILE A 152 10.23 -10.58 -11.07
C ILE A 152 9.15 -9.99 -11.99
N ASP A 153 7.94 -9.90 -11.46
CA ASP A 153 6.79 -9.34 -12.16
C ASP A 153 6.30 -8.11 -11.42
N ALA A 154 5.08 -7.66 -11.70
CA ALA A 154 4.54 -6.43 -11.13
C ALA A 154 3.77 -6.61 -9.81
N GLY A 155 3.78 -7.80 -9.21
CA GLY A 155 2.93 -8.19 -8.09
C GLY A 155 3.39 -7.81 -6.68
N GLY A 156 4.41 -6.97 -6.51
CA GLY A 156 4.98 -6.57 -5.21
C GLY A 156 4.14 -5.58 -4.39
N ASP A 157 4.41 -5.49 -3.08
CA ASP A 157 3.74 -4.58 -2.15
C ASP A 157 4.68 -4.09 -1.04
N ILE A 158 4.30 -3.00 -0.38
CA ILE A 158 5.07 -2.35 0.69
C ILE A 158 4.22 -2.15 1.94
N ALA A 159 4.80 -2.40 3.11
CA ALA A 159 4.18 -2.19 4.40
C ALA A 159 5.06 -1.29 5.28
N ALA A 160 4.45 -0.53 6.20
CA ALA A 160 5.18 0.27 7.19
C ALA A 160 4.44 0.30 8.53
N PHE A 161 5.19 0.29 9.64
CA PHE A 161 4.69 0.45 11.02
C PHE A 161 5.81 0.97 11.91
N GLY A 162 5.56 2.01 12.70
CA GLY A 162 6.63 2.67 13.46
C GLY A 162 7.77 3.11 12.54
N SER A 163 8.99 2.61 12.79
CA SER A 163 10.17 2.79 11.92
C SER A 163 10.41 1.64 10.93
N GLN A 164 9.57 0.61 10.97
CA GLN A 164 9.69 -0.57 10.13
C GLN A 164 9.14 -0.30 8.73
N VAL A 165 9.85 -0.76 7.71
CA VAL A 165 9.38 -0.77 6.33
C VAL A 165 9.76 -2.11 5.69
N ALA A 166 8.79 -2.80 5.11
CA ALA A 166 9.00 -4.03 4.38
C ALA A 166 8.59 -3.87 2.92
N ILE A 167 9.48 -4.26 2.01
CA ILE A 167 9.19 -4.37 0.57
C ILE A 167 9.15 -5.85 0.24
N VAL A 168 8.07 -6.33 -0.38
CA VAL A 168 7.84 -7.76 -0.63
C VAL A 168 7.50 -7.99 -2.10
N TRP A 169 8.08 -9.03 -2.71
CA TRP A 169 7.81 -9.40 -4.11
C TRP A 169 7.96 -10.90 -4.35
N GLY A 170 7.36 -11.39 -5.44
CA GLY A 170 7.58 -12.75 -5.94
C GLY A 170 8.66 -12.78 -7.02
N ALA A 171 9.52 -13.80 -7.01
CA ALA A 171 10.55 -13.99 -8.03
C ALA A 171 10.78 -15.49 -8.33
N GLY A 172 11.60 -15.77 -9.35
CA GLY A 172 11.85 -17.09 -9.93
C GLY A 172 11.27 -17.19 -11.35
N GLU A 173 11.67 -18.20 -12.10
CA GLU A 173 11.27 -18.37 -13.50
C GLU A 173 9.76 -18.28 -13.74
N LEU A 174 9.34 -17.39 -14.65
CA LEU A 174 7.92 -17.12 -14.92
C LEU A 174 7.18 -18.35 -15.48
N THR A 175 7.90 -19.26 -16.15
CA THR A 175 7.35 -20.51 -16.71
C THR A 175 7.32 -21.65 -15.70
N GLN A 176 7.96 -21.48 -14.54
CA GLN A 176 8.07 -22.51 -13.50
C GLN A 176 7.49 -21.98 -12.18
N GLU A 177 6.21 -21.62 -12.17
CA GLU A 177 5.59 -20.98 -11.01
C GLU A 177 5.67 -21.79 -9.71
N ALA A 178 5.76 -23.12 -9.81
CA ALA A 178 5.96 -24.02 -8.67
C ALA A 178 7.31 -23.82 -7.97
N GLU A 179 8.32 -23.29 -8.66
CA GLU A 179 9.67 -23.04 -8.14
C GLU A 179 9.84 -21.57 -7.68
N ARG A 180 8.87 -20.71 -8.00
CA ARG A 180 8.85 -19.31 -7.55
C ARG A 180 8.60 -19.23 -6.05
N THR A 181 9.05 -18.15 -5.43
CA THR A 181 8.89 -17.92 -3.99
C THR A 181 8.79 -16.43 -3.69
N MET A 182 8.53 -16.09 -2.43
CA MET A 182 8.41 -14.72 -1.96
C MET A 182 9.72 -14.25 -1.35
N PHE A 183 10.10 -13.02 -1.67
CA PHE A 183 11.27 -12.33 -1.17
C PHE A 183 10.88 -11.02 -0.50
N ALA A 184 11.69 -10.57 0.45
CA ALA A 184 11.51 -9.28 1.10
C ALA A 184 12.83 -8.59 1.42
N ARG A 185 12.78 -7.26 1.54
CA ARG A 185 13.79 -6.45 2.23
C ARG A 185 13.14 -5.71 3.38
N PHE A 186 13.87 -5.58 4.47
CA PHE A 186 13.43 -4.90 5.68
C PHE A 186 14.29 -3.69 5.96
N SER A 187 13.66 -2.64 6.44
CA SER A 187 14.29 -1.45 6.98
C SER A 187 13.79 -1.22 8.39
N HIS A 188 14.71 -0.90 9.29
CA HIS A 188 14.43 -0.57 10.69
C HIS A 188 14.63 0.93 10.98
N ASP A 189 14.89 1.75 9.95
CA ASP A 189 15.27 3.16 10.04
C ASP A 189 14.37 4.07 9.18
N SER A 190 13.07 3.77 9.15
CA SER A 190 12.05 4.46 8.34
C SER A 190 12.43 4.47 6.85
N GLY A 191 12.93 3.35 6.34
CA GLY A 191 13.27 3.17 4.94
C GLY A 191 14.45 4.02 4.46
N SER A 192 15.37 4.40 5.37
CA SER A 192 16.60 5.11 5.03
C SER A 192 17.63 4.18 4.43
N SER A 193 17.67 2.94 4.93
CA SER A 193 18.46 1.84 4.41
C SER A 193 17.67 0.54 4.50
N PHE A 194 17.99 -0.41 3.64
CA PHE A 194 17.39 -1.75 3.62
C PHE A 194 18.46 -2.80 3.78
N GLY A 195 18.12 -3.88 4.50
CA GLY A 195 18.95 -5.07 4.61
C GLY A 195 19.07 -5.85 3.30
N GLU A 196 19.62 -7.06 3.41
CA GLU A 196 19.71 -8.02 2.30
C GLU A 196 18.34 -8.54 1.85
N GLU A 197 18.32 -9.19 0.70
CA GLU A 197 17.11 -9.86 0.19
C GLU A 197 16.92 -11.20 0.88
N LEU A 198 15.78 -11.36 1.55
CA LEU A 198 15.46 -12.57 2.27
C LEU A 198 14.37 -13.33 1.54
N ARG A 199 14.56 -14.65 1.37
CA ARG A 199 13.46 -15.55 1.01
C ARG A 199 12.57 -15.74 2.22
N VAL A 200 11.28 -15.42 2.08
CA VAL A 200 10.36 -15.35 3.22
C VAL A 200 9.24 -16.39 3.19
N SER A 201 8.99 -17.05 2.06
CA SER A 201 7.98 -18.14 2.00
C SER A 201 8.60 -19.52 1.83
N ASP A 202 7.83 -20.55 2.16
CA ASP A 202 8.16 -21.94 1.84
C ASP A 202 8.21 -22.13 0.30
N PRO A 203 9.36 -22.53 -0.28
CA PRO A 203 9.48 -22.80 -1.72
C PRO A 203 8.53 -23.89 -2.22
N ALA A 204 8.12 -24.84 -1.38
CA ALA A 204 7.22 -25.92 -1.78
C ALA A 204 5.82 -25.42 -2.15
N LEU A 205 5.45 -24.20 -1.73
CA LEU A 205 4.16 -23.61 -2.08
C LEU A 205 4.16 -23.00 -3.49
N GLY A 206 5.32 -22.68 -4.05
CA GLY A 206 5.40 -21.87 -5.27
C GLY A 206 4.84 -20.45 -5.08
N ALA A 207 4.92 -19.63 -6.12
CA ALA A 207 4.26 -18.32 -6.16
C ALA A 207 3.69 -18.05 -7.56
N CYS A 208 2.41 -17.73 -7.62
CA CYS A 208 1.75 -17.37 -8.88
C CYS A 208 2.39 -16.10 -9.46
N ALA A 209 2.87 -16.19 -10.70
CA ALA A 209 3.28 -15.05 -11.49
C ALA A 209 2.06 -14.20 -11.86
N CYS A 210 2.28 -12.89 -11.96
CA CYS A 210 1.24 -11.90 -12.30
C CYS A 210 0.07 -11.84 -11.29
N CYS A 211 0.19 -12.49 -10.14
CA CYS A 211 -0.76 -12.39 -9.04
C CYS A 211 -0.34 -11.26 -8.11
N SER A 212 -1.27 -10.39 -7.72
CA SER A 212 -1.01 -9.38 -6.68
C SER A 212 -0.86 -10.04 -5.31
N LEU A 213 -0.02 -9.44 -4.47
CA LEU A 213 0.05 -9.72 -3.04
C LEU A 213 -0.43 -8.51 -2.23
N ALA A 214 -0.60 -8.71 -0.92
CA ALA A 214 -0.79 -7.64 0.05
C ALA A 214 0.15 -7.87 1.23
N ALA A 215 0.79 -6.81 1.73
CA ALA A 215 1.64 -6.85 2.91
C ALA A 215 1.20 -5.80 3.93
N GLU A 216 1.08 -6.18 5.19
CA GLU A 216 0.69 -5.28 6.28
C GLU A 216 1.41 -5.69 7.57
N TYR A 217 1.92 -4.72 8.32
CA TYR A 217 2.41 -4.95 9.67
C TYR A 217 1.23 -4.98 10.65
N LEU A 218 1.16 -6.02 11.48
CA LEU A 218 0.19 -6.07 12.59
C LEU A 218 0.68 -5.28 13.81
N ASN A 219 1.99 -5.16 13.96
CA ASN A 219 2.72 -4.43 15.00
C ASN A 219 4.20 -4.30 14.58
N GLU A 220 5.05 -3.71 15.43
CA GLU A 220 6.47 -3.45 15.15
C GLU A 220 7.30 -4.69 14.80
N ASP A 221 6.87 -5.90 15.16
CA ASP A 221 7.68 -7.11 14.95
C ASP A 221 6.97 -8.17 14.08
N THR A 222 5.76 -7.88 13.58
CA THR A 222 4.93 -8.88 12.90
C THR A 222 4.44 -8.39 11.54
N LEU A 223 5.05 -8.90 10.47
CA LEU A 223 4.57 -8.69 9.10
C LEU A 223 3.66 -9.84 8.68
N VAL A 224 2.52 -9.51 8.07
CA VAL A 224 1.65 -10.46 7.38
C VAL A 224 1.66 -10.20 5.89
N VAL A 225 1.87 -11.25 5.12
CA VAL A 225 1.83 -11.21 3.65
C VAL A 225 0.79 -12.20 3.14
N ALA A 226 -0.18 -11.70 2.38
CA ALA A 226 -1.13 -12.52 1.64
C ALA A 226 -0.71 -12.60 0.17
N TYR A 227 -0.48 -13.82 -0.33
CA TYR A 227 -0.10 -14.06 -1.73
C TYR A 227 -0.79 -15.29 -2.28
N ARG A 228 -0.74 -15.48 -3.61
CA ARG A 228 -1.33 -16.65 -4.26
C ARG A 228 -0.24 -17.67 -4.61
N SER A 229 -0.35 -18.87 -4.08
CA SER A 229 0.60 -19.96 -4.33
C SER A 229 0.51 -20.53 -5.74
N ALA A 230 1.46 -21.39 -6.09
CA ALA A 230 1.49 -22.16 -7.33
C ALA A 230 1.85 -23.64 -7.09
N ILE A 231 1.23 -24.26 -6.08
CA ILE A 231 1.47 -25.65 -5.66
C ILE A 231 1.30 -26.59 -6.85
N ASP A 232 2.29 -27.45 -7.11
CA ASP A 232 2.33 -28.37 -8.25
C ASP A 232 2.11 -27.68 -9.61
N GLY A 233 2.43 -26.39 -9.73
CA GLY A 233 2.28 -25.57 -10.94
C GLY A 233 0.85 -25.13 -11.24
N ILE A 234 -0.17 -25.76 -10.67
CA ILE A 234 -1.60 -25.50 -10.99
C ILE A 234 -2.45 -25.08 -9.80
N GLY A 235 -2.04 -25.40 -8.56
CA GLY A 235 -2.75 -25.03 -7.34
C GLY A 235 -2.67 -23.53 -7.12
N ARG A 236 -3.82 -22.86 -6.97
CA ARG A 236 -3.92 -21.39 -6.88
C ARG A 236 -4.63 -20.95 -5.60
N HIS A 237 -4.12 -21.40 -4.46
CA HIS A 237 -4.64 -21.08 -3.14
C HIS A 237 -4.11 -19.73 -2.63
N MET A 238 -4.90 -19.05 -1.83
CA MET A 238 -4.40 -17.92 -1.05
C MET A 238 -3.60 -18.46 0.12
N GLN A 239 -2.41 -17.91 0.31
CA GLN A 239 -1.54 -18.18 1.45
C GLN A 239 -1.47 -16.94 2.32
N ILE A 240 -1.32 -17.17 3.62
CA ILE A 240 -0.99 -16.14 4.60
C ILE A 240 0.36 -16.53 5.19
N LEU A 241 1.35 -15.68 4.97
CA LEU A 241 2.66 -15.76 5.57
C LEU A 241 2.72 -14.79 6.75
N THR A 242 3.16 -15.27 7.91
CA THR A 242 3.41 -14.43 9.09
C THR A 242 4.89 -14.51 9.43
N LEU A 243 5.56 -13.36 9.37
CA LEU A 243 6.96 -13.20 9.74
C LEU A 243 7.02 -12.49 11.08
N ASN A 244 7.80 -13.03 12.02
CA ASN A 244 7.97 -12.48 13.36
C ASN A 244 9.42 -12.05 13.57
N GLY A 245 9.62 -10.97 14.32
CA GLY A 245 10.94 -10.40 14.60
C GLY A 245 11.60 -9.72 13.39
N VAL A 246 10.78 -9.16 12.50
CA VAL A 246 11.19 -8.47 11.26
C VAL A 246 10.61 -7.06 11.18
#